data_AF-A0A4D4KSJ0-F1
#
_entry.id   AF-A0A4D4KSJ0-F1
#
_cell.length_a   1.000
_cell.length_b   1.000
_cell.length_c   1.000
_cell.angle_alpha   90.00
_cell.angle_beta   90.00
_cell.angle_gamma   90.00
#
_symmetry.space_group_name_H-M   'P 1'
#
loop_
_entity.id
_entity.type
_entity.pdbx_description
1 polymer ?
#
loop_
_entity_poly.entity_id
_entity_poly.type
_entity_poly.pdbx_seq_one_letter_code
_entity_poly.pdbx_strand_id
1 'polypeptide(L)' 'MTPEALRELNQALDAAGVGYTSEIYPGTVHGFTMSDTDAFNPSALQHHWDRLLPLLDRTLTDG' A
#
# COMPACT_ATOMS: atom_id res chain seq x y z
N MET A 1 -3.19 -4.76 -11.39
CA MET A 1 -4.03 -3.55 -11.31
C MET A 1 -3.72 -2.68 -12.52
N THR A 2 -4.73 -2.17 -13.22
CA THR A 2 -4.49 -1.27 -14.37
C THR A 2 -4.26 0.17 -13.89
N PRO A 3 -3.53 1.00 -14.64
CA PRO A 3 -3.37 2.42 -14.34
C PRO A 3 -4.71 3.18 -14.22
N GLU A 4 -5.71 2.78 -15.01
CA GLU A 4 -7.05 3.37 -15.02
C GLU A 4 -7.79 3.07 -13.71
N ALA A 5 -7.78 1.81 -13.26
CA ALA A 5 -8.43 1.42 -12.01
C ALA A 5 -7.81 2.12 -10.79
N LEU A 6 -6.49 2.32 -10.79
CA LEU A 6 -5.83 3.09 -9.72
C LEU A 6 -6.23 4.57 -9.75
N ARG A 7 -6.37 5.15 -10.94
CA ARG A 7 -6.81 6.54 -11.10
C ARG A 7 -8.25 6.72 -10.59
N GLU A 8 -9.14 5.81 -10.95
CA GLU A 8 -10.54 5.82 -10.50
C GLU A 8 -10.62 5.71 -8.97
N LEU A 9 -9.83 4.81 -8.35
CA LEU A 9 -9.74 4.70 -6.90
C LEU A 9 -9.29 6.01 -6.25
N ASN A 10 -8.21 6.62 -6.75
CA ASN A 10 -7.68 7.85 -6.19
C ASN A 10 -8.69 9.00 -6.31
N GLN A 11 -9.38 9.13 -7.45
CA GLN A 11 -10.44 10.13 -7.63
C GLN A 11 -11.60 9.94 -6.64
N ALA A 12 -11.99 8.70 -6.35
CA ALA A 12 -13.02 8.41 -5.37
C ALA A 12 -12.58 8.79 -3.94
N LEU A 13 -11.31 8.54 -3.59
CA LEU A 13 -10.73 8.93 -2.30
C LEU A 13 -10.61 10.45 -2.16
N ASP A 14 -10.21 11.15 -3.22
CA ASP A 14 -10.19 12.62 -3.29
C ASP A 14 -11.60 13.19 -3.06
N ALA A 15 -12.61 12.65 -3.76
CA ALA A 15 -14.01 13.09 -3.63
C ALA A 15 -14.58 12.84 -2.23
N ALA A 16 -14.11 11.80 -1.53
CA ALA A 16 -14.47 11.52 -0.15
C ALA A 16 -13.78 12.45 0.87
N GLY A 17 -12.76 13.21 0.46
CA GLY A 17 -12.02 14.13 1.34
C GLY A 17 -11.18 13.43 2.41
N VAL A 18 -10.79 12.17 2.18
CA VAL A 18 -10.00 11.39 3.15
C VAL A 18 -8.50 11.55 2.90
N GLY A 19 -7.70 11.49 3.97
CA GLY A 19 -6.25 11.39 3.85
C GLY A 19 -5.84 9.98 3.42
N TYR A 20 -5.19 9.84 2.26
CA TYR A 20 -4.72 8.56 1.74
C TYR A 20 -3.32 8.63 1.14
N THR A 21 -2.74 7.47 0.86
CA THR A 21 -1.52 7.31 0.08
C THR A 21 -1.66 6.05 -0.76
N SER A 22 -1.41 6.16 -2.06
CA SER A 22 -1.47 5.06 -3.01
C SER A 22 -0.11 4.90 -3.68
N GLU A 23 0.46 3.69 -3.63
CA GLU A 23 1.79 3.40 -4.18
C GLU A 23 1.75 2.15 -5.07
N ILE A 24 2.54 2.16 -6.14
CA ILE A 24 2.82 0.98 -6.96
C ILE A 24 4.27 0.58 -6.68
N TYR A 25 4.51 -0.69 -6.36
CA TYR A 25 5.86 -1.21 -6.12
C TYR A 25 6.35 -1.91 -7.40
N PRO A 26 7.30 -1.33 -8.16
CA PRO A 26 7.75 -1.91 -9.42
C PRO A 26 8.35 -3.30 -9.22
N GLY A 27 8.10 -4.21 -10.16
CA GLY A 27 8.65 -5.58 -10.12
C GLY A 27 8.01 -6.49 -9.08
N THR A 28 6.89 -6.09 -8.47
CA THR A 28 6.10 -6.94 -7.57
C THR A 28 4.87 -7.49 -8.29
N VAL A 29 4.37 -8.62 -7.79
CA VAL A 29 3.08 -9.19 -8.19
C VAL A 29 2.19 -9.34 -6.96
N HIS A 30 0.91 -9.66 -7.17
CA HIS A 30 -0.01 -9.91 -6.07
C HIS A 30 0.55 -11.01 -5.15
N GLY A 31 0.56 -10.76 -3.84
CA GLY A 31 1.12 -11.68 -2.85
C GLY A 31 2.59 -11.43 -2.47
N PHE A 32 3.20 -10.31 -2.90
CA PHE A 32 4.63 -10.05 -2.65
C PHE A 32 5.08 -10.05 -1.18
N THR A 33 4.15 -9.95 -0.23
CA THR A 33 4.41 -10.01 1.21
C THR A 33 4.42 -11.42 1.79
N MET A 34 3.95 -12.42 1.04
CA MET A 34 3.73 -13.79 1.51
C MET A 34 5.00 -14.62 1.32
N SER A 35 5.78 -14.78 2.40
CA SER A 35 7.13 -15.40 2.37
C SER A 35 7.17 -16.87 1.95
N ASP A 36 6.02 -17.53 1.91
CA ASP A 36 5.81 -18.91 1.53
C ASP A 36 5.40 -19.09 0.06
N THR A 37 5.45 -18.02 -0.74
CA THR A 37 5.05 -18.03 -2.16
C THR A 37 6.16 -17.56 -3.09
N ASP A 38 6.11 -17.96 -4.36
CA ASP A 38 7.03 -17.49 -5.41
C ASP A 38 6.92 -15.99 -5.68
N ALA A 39 5.82 -15.35 -5.26
CA ALA A 39 5.63 -13.91 -5.38
C ALA A 39 6.48 -13.11 -4.38
N PHE A 40 7.04 -13.76 -3.35
CA PHE A 40 7.70 -13.09 -2.24
C PHE A 40 8.83 -12.17 -2.71
N ASN A 41 8.76 -10.90 -2.28
CA ASN A 41 9.79 -9.92 -2.53
C ASN A 41 10.20 -9.25 -1.20
N PRO A 42 11.41 -9.54 -0.68
CA PRO A 42 11.83 -9.06 0.64
C PRO A 42 12.02 -7.54 0.71
N SER A 43 12.47 -6.89 -0.36
CA SER A 43 12.63 -5.42 -0.36
C SER A 43 11.28 -4.72 -0.42
N ALA A 44 10.33 -5.26 -1.17
CA ALA A 44 8.96 -4.77 -1.21
C ALA A 44 8.22 -4.99 0.12
N LEU A 45 8.46 -6.11 0.80
CA LEU A 45 7.94 -6.35 2.15
C LEU A 45 8.49 -5.32 3.15
N GLN A 46 9.79 -5.02 3.10
CA GLN A 46 10.38 -3.99 3.97
C GLN A 46 9.74 -2.63 3.71
N HIS A 47 9.67 -2.20 2.44
CA HIS A 47 9.06 -0.92 2.09
C HIS A 47 7.57 -0.86 2.47
N HIS A 48 6.84 -1.99 2.38
CA HIS A 48 5.47 -2.08 2.89
C HIS A 48 5.40 -1.75 4.40
N TRP A 49 6.27 -2.34 5.22
CA TRP A 49 6.31 -2.06 6.66
C TRP A 49 6.77 -0.63 6.97
N ASP A 50 7.72 -0.09 6.21
CA ASP A 50 8.18 1.29 6.35
C ASP A 50 7.05 2.31 6.09
N ARG A 51 6.01 1.94 5.34
CA ARG A 51 4.81 2.77 5.11
C ARG A 51 3.69 2.49 6.09
N LEU A 52 3.44 1.22 6.41
CA LEU A 52 2.31 0.82 7.25
C LEU A 52 2.53 1.21 8.72
N LEU A 53 3.73 0.99 9.28
CA LEU A 53 3.98 1.24 10.70
C LEU A 53 3.80 2.73 11.07
N PRO A 54 4.35 3.72 10.32
CA PRO A 54 4.10 5.12 10.62
C PRO A 54 2.63 5.55 10.44
N LEU A 55 1.90 4.92 9.51
CA LEU A 55 0.46 5.14 9.37
C LEU A 55 -0.30 4.67 10.62
N LEU A 56 0.02 3.48 11.13
CA LEU A 56 -0.60 2.95 12.34
C LEU A 56 -0.20 3.77 13.57
N ASP A 57 1.08 4.13 13.69
CA ASP A 57 1.59 4.95 14.79
C ASP A 57 0.81 6.26 14.93
N ARG A 58 0.65 7.03 13.86
CA ARG A 58 -0.09 8.31 13.92
C ARG A 58 -1.62 8.18 14.07
N THR A 59 -2.20 6.99 13.85
CA THR A 59 -3.66 6.79 13.83
C THR A 59 -4.18 6.05 15.05
N LEU A 60 -3.33 5.31 15.75
CA LEU A 60 -3.71 4.44 16.87
C LEU A 60 -3.08 4.85 18.21
N THR A 61 -2.23 5.87 18.26
CA THR A 61 -1.53 6.28 19.49
C THR A 61 -2.31 7.20 20.42
N ASP A 62 -3.50 7.67 20.04
CA ASP A 62 -4.40 8.49 20.89
C ASP A 62 -5.26 7.63 21.85
N GLY A 63 -4.65 6.63 22.50
CA GLY A 63 -5.30 5.79 23.52
C GLY A 63 -5.42 6.46 24.89
#